data_AF-A0A840LBK4-F1
#
_entry.id   AF-A0A840LBK4-F1
#
_cell.length_a   1.000
_cell.length_b   1.000
_cell.length_c   1.000
_cell.angle_alpha   90.00
_cell.angle_beta   90.00
_cell.angle_gamma   90.00
#
_symmetry.space_group_name_H-M   'P 1'
#
loop_
_entity.id
_entity.type
_entity.pdbx_description
1 polymer ?
#
loop_
_entity_poly.entity_id
_entity_poly.type
_entity_poly.pdbx_seq_one_letter_code
_entity_poly.pdbx_strand_id
1 'polypeptide(L)'
;MRHHRPRLKLSPWLKRWIYSSALLLLLSGGAWLWLHYGPGGSADGLEGLPSPWEPWAMRLHGLGSFAALLGLGAVAGQHIPPGWRMTREPSRATQRKTGLVLSGLAACTVLTAYGLYYLVPESLHAGFGLFHTGLGLLILAAWHWHRPSKD
;
A
#
# COMPACT_ATOMS: atom_id res chain seq x y z
N MET A 1 11.87 15.33 -35.85
CA MET A 1 11.99 13.91 -35.44
C MET A 1 11.49 13.75 -34.01
N ARG A 2 10.42 12.99 -33.77
CA ARG A 2 9.96 12.68 -32.40
C ARG A 2 10.90 11.62 -31.83
N HIS A 3 11.80 12.00 -30.92
CA HIS A 3 12.58 11.01 -30.17
C HIS A 3 11.63 10.13 -29.38
N HIS A 4 11.51 8.86 -29.78
CA HIS A 4 10.73 7.87 -29.06
C HIS A 4 11.45 7.56 -27.75
N ARG A 5 11.09 8.29 -26.69
CA ARG A 5 11.71 8.15 -25.37
C ARG A 5 11.24 6.83 -24.75
N PRO A 6 12.14 5.86 -24.49
CA PRO A 6 11.74 4.59 -23.91
C PRO A 6 11.08 4.82 -22.53
N ARG A 7 9.92 4.18 -22.33
CA ARG A 7 9.15 4.18 -21.08
C ARG A 7 9.34 2.83 -20.39
N LEU A 8 9.75 2.83 -19.13
CA LEU A 8 9.82 1.61 -18.34
C LEU A 8 8.40 1.19 -17.96
N LYS A 9 8.01 -0.03 -18.32
CA LYS A 9 6.71 -0.60 -18.00
C LYS A 9 6.90 -1.82 -17.12
N LEU A 10 6.03 -1.99 -16.13
CA LEU A 10 5.93 -3.26 -15.41
C LEU A 10 5.40 -4.34 -16.35
N SER A 11 5.81 -5.58 -16.12
CA SER A 11 5.20 -6.71 -16.83
C SER A 11 3.68 -6.73 -16.55
N PRO A 12 2.83 -7.12 -17.52
CA PRO A 12 1.39 -7.15 -17.32
C PRO A 12 0.96 -8.02 -16.14
N TRP A 13 1.69 -9.13 -15.92
CA TRP A 13 1.48 -10.03 -14.80
C TRP A 13 1.79 -9.36 -13.45
N LEU A 14 2.99 -8.80 -13.29
CA LEU A 14 3.38 -8.13 -12.04
C LEU A 14 2.47 -6.94 -11.74
N LYS A 15 2.05 -6.21 -12.78
CA LYS A 15 1.08 -5.12 -12.64
C LYS A 15 -0.26 -5.63 -12.10
N ARG A 16 -0.79 -6.73 -12.66
CA ARG A 16 -2.04 -7.34 -12.18
C ARG A 16 -1.90 -7.83 -10.75
N TRP A 17 -0.77 -8.46 -10.41
CA TRP A 17 -0.46 -8.93 -9.05
C TRP A 17 -0.48 -7.79 -8.02
N ILE A 18 0.23 -6.69 -8.29
CA ILE A 18 0.24 -5.51 -7.41
C ILE A 18 -1.16 -4.91 -7.27
N TYR A 19 -1.94 -4.81 -8.35
CA TYR A 19 -3.27 -4.21 -8.28
C TYR A 19 -4.27 -5.08 -7.54
N SER A 20 -4.23 -6.39 -7.76
CA SER A 20 -5.09 -7.34 -7.05
C SER A 20 -4.75 -7.40 -5.56
N SER A 21 -3.46 -7.39 -5.19
CA SER A 21 -3.04 -7.35 -3.77
C SER A 21 -3.40 -6.02 -3.10
N ALA A 22 -3.19 -4.88 -3.78
CA ALA A 22 -3.61 -3.57 -3.27
C ALA A 22 -5.13 -3.48 -3.08
N LEU A 23 -5.90 -3.99 -4.04
CA LEU A 23 -7.36 -4.02 -3.94
C LEU A 23 -7.81 -4.91 -2.77
N LEU A 24 -7.22 -6.10 -2.62
CA LEU A 24 -7.51 -6.99 -1.50
C LEU A 24 -7.21 -6.31 -0.16
N LEU A 25 -6.06 -5.65 -0.03
CA LEU A 25 -5.69 -4.90 1.19
C LEU A 25 -6.67 -3.78 1.51
N LEU A 26 -7.08 -2.99 0.51
CA LEU A 26 -8.03 -1.90 0.69
C LEU A 26 -9.41 -2.39 1.10
N LEU A 27 -9.92 -3.40 0.41
CA LEU A 27 -11.26 -3.94 0.70
C LEU A 27 -11.28 -4.62 2.07
N SER A 28 -10.27 -5.43 2.39
CA SER A 28 -10.19 -6.10 3.70
C SER A 28 -9.94 -5.12 4.85
N GLY A 29 -9.07 -4.14 4.68
CA GLY A 29 -8.81 -3.10 5.69
C GLY A 29 -10.02 -2.18 5.88
N GLY A 30 -10.65 -1.76 4.79
CA GLY A 30 -11.88 -0.97 4.83
C GLY A 30 -13.05 -1.74 5.47
N ALA A 31 -13.18 -3.04 5.17
CA ALA A 31 -14.16 -3.89 5.83
C ALA A 31 -13.89 -4.00 7.33
N TRP A 32 -12.63 -4.19 7.75
CA TRP A 32 -12.29 -4.21 9.17
C TRP A 32 -12.62 -2.89 9.87
N LEU A 33 -12.25 -1.74 9.28
CA LEU A 33 -12.58 -0.42 9.84
C LEU A 33 -14.08 -0.20 9.97
N TRP A 34 -14.87 -0.62 8.98
CA TRP A 34 -16.32 -0.54 9.03
C TRP A 34 -16.91 -1.43 10.13
N LEU A 35 -16.42 -2.66 10.27
CA LEU A 35 -16.89 -3.57 11.32
C LEU A 35 -16.49 -3.11 12.72
N HIS A 36 -15.33 -2.47 12.85
CA HIS A 36 -14.78 -2.07 14.13
C HIS A 36 -15.27 -0.68 14.60
N TYR A 37 -15.29 0.32 13.71
CA TYR A 37 -15.66 1.70 14.01
C TYR A 37 -16.99 2.16 13.40
N GLY A 38 -17.64 1.34 12.58
CA GLY A 38 -18.95 1.66 12.00
C GLY A 38 -20.09 1.52 13.02
N PRO A 39 -21.32 1.90 12.64
CA PRO A 39 -22.47 1.81 13.53
C PRO A 39 -22.70 0.38 14.05
N GLY A 40 -22.69 0.21 15.37
CA GLY A 40 -22.81 -1.10 16.02
C GLY A 40 -21.52 -1.93 16.00
N GLY A 41 -20.38 -1.28 15.75
CA GLY A 41 -19.06 -1.87 15.80
C GLY A 41 -18.53 -2.06 17.22
N SER A 42 -17.43 -2.81 17.33
CA SER A 42 -16.84 -3.22 18.60
C SER A 42 -16.10 -2.10 19.36
N ALA A 43 -15.82 -0.96 18.72
CA ALA A 43 -15.15 0.18 19.36
C ALA A 43 -16.06 1.03 20.27
N ASP A 44 -17.39 0.93 20.16
CA ASP A 44 -18.34 1.85 20.81
C ASP A 44 -18.65 1.52 22.30
N GLY A 45 -17.94 0.57 22.92
CA GLY A 45 -17.96 0.37 24.38
C GLY A 45 -19.26 -0.17 25.00
N LEU A 46 -20.31 -0.42 24.21
CA LEU A 46 -21.56 -1.03 24.67
C LEU A 46 -21.58 -2.53 24.35
N GLU A 47 -20.92 -3.38 25.14
CA GLU A 47 -21.06 -4.86 25.11
C GLU A 47 -21.08 -5.51 23.70
N GLY A 48 -20.51 -4.83 22.69
CA GLY A 48 -20.60 -5.21 21.30
C GLY A 48 -19.57 -6.28 21.05
N LEU A 49 -20.00 -7.54 21.14
CA LEU A 49 -19.15 -8.67 20.77
C LEU A 49 -18.53 -8.38 19.39
N PRO A 50 -17.20 -8.56 19.22
CA PRO A 50 -16.54 -8.35 17.94
C PRO A 50 -17.33 -9.03 16.83
N SER A 51 -17.53 -8.33 15.72
CA SER A 51 -18.24 -8.96 14.60
C SER A 51 -17.51 -10.25 14.24
N PRO A 52 -18.22 -11.38 14.03
CA PRO A 52 -17.57 -12.66 13.69
C PRO A 52 -16.76 -12.56 12.38
N TRP A 53 -16.94 -11.49 11.61
CA TRP A 53 -16.22 -11.20 10.38
C TRP A 53 -14.93 -10.39 10.56
N GLU A 54 -14.69 -9.75 11.72
CA GLU A 54 -13.43 -9.02 11.97
C GLU A 54 -12.18 -9.92 11.80
N PRO A 55 -12.14 -11.15 12.35
CA PRO A 55 -11.01 -12.05 12.14
C PRO A 55 -10.80 -12.43 10.67
N TRP A 56 -11.89 -12.57 9.90
CA TRP A 56 -11.80 -12.90 8.48
C TRP A 56 -11.26 -11.73 7.65
N ALA A 57 -11.71 -10.51 7.94
CA ALA A 57 -11.16 -9.30 7.33
C ALA A 57 -9.64 -9.22 7.56
N MET A 58 -9.19 -9.43 8.80
CA MET A 58 -7.76 -9.40 9.14
C MET A 58 -6.96 -10.57 8.53
N ARG A 59 -7.53 -11.77 8.43
CA ARG A 59 -6.89 -12.90 7.74
C ARG A 59 -6.67 -12.61 6.26
N LEU A 60 -7.68 -12.07 5.58
CA LEU A 60 -7.57 -11.67 4.18
C LEU A 60 -6.58 -10.51 3.99
N HIS A 61 -6.56 -9.55 4.93
CA HIS A 61 -5.60 -8.46 4.93
C HIS A 61 -4.17 -8.97 5.09
N GLY A 62 -3.94 -9.89 6.03
CA GLY A 62 -2.66 -10.57 6.22
C GLY A 62 -2.22 -11.36 4.98
N LEU A 63 -3.11 -12.11 4.34
CA LEU A 63 -2.81 -12.78 3.07
C LEU A 63 -2.43 -11.76 1.98
N GLY A 64 -3.18 -10.66 1.88
CA GLY A 64 -2.91 -9.58 0.94
C GLY A 64 -1.55 -8.92 1.18
N SER A 65 -1.10 -8.81 2.44
CA SER A 65 0.18 -8.19 2.78
C SER A 65 1.36 -9.04 2.31
N PHE A 66 1.31 -10.37 2.48
CA PHE A 66 2.31 -11.29 1.93
C PHE A 66 2.37 -11.20 0.40
N ALA A 67 1.22 -11.22 -0.27
CA ALA A 67 1.17 -11.07 -1.73
C ALA A 67 1.74 -9.72 -2.18
N ALA A 68 1.41 -8.63 -1.48
CA ALA A 68 1.95 -7.31 -1.76
C ALA A 68 3.47 -7.24 -1.55
N LEU A 69 4.01 -7.80 -0.47
CA LEU A 69 5.44 -7.84 -0.18
C LEU A 69 6.22 -8.58 -1.26
N LEU A 70 5.73 -9.74 -1.71
CA LEU A 70 6.35 -10.49 -2.82
C LEU A 70 6.34 -9.66 -4.11
N GLY A 71 5.22 -9.02 -4.42
CA GLY A 71 5.10 -8.12 -5.56
C GLY A 71 6.04 -6.92 -5.47
N LEU A 72 6.11 -6.27 -4.31
CA LEU A 72 6.99 -5.13 -4.06
C LEU A 72 8.46 -5.52 -4.16
N GLY A 73 8.85 -6.72 -3.70
CA GLY A 73 10.19 -7.27 -3.91
C GLY A 73 10.52 -7.45 -5.39
N ALA A 74 9.59 -7.98 -6.18
CA ALA A 74 9.75 -8.09 -7.63
C ALA A 74 9.86 -6.72 -8.31
N VAL A 75 9.04 -5.73 -7.90
CA VAL A 75 9.15 -4.34 -8.38
C VAL A 75 10.50 -3.73 -7.99
N ALA A 76 10.98 -3.97 -6.77
CA ALA A 76 12.27 -3.48 -6.29
C ALA A 76 13.43 -4.04 -7.13
N GLY A 77 13.38 -5.31 -7.54
CA GLY A 77 14.41 -5.90 -8.40
C GLY A 77 14.32 -5.47 -9.87
N GLN A 78 13.10 -5.37 -10.42
CA GLN A 78 12.89 -5.25 -11.87
C GLN A 78 12.58 -3.82 -12.35
N HIS A 79 12.08 -2.95 -11.46
CA HIS A 79 11.59 -1.61 -11.83
C HIS A 79 12.46 -0.49 -11.27
N ILE A 80 12.85 -0.58 -10.00
CA ILE A 80 13.56 0.52 -9.32
C ILE A 80 14.95 0.79 -9.91
N PRO A 81 15.87 -0.19 -10.10
CA PRO A 81 17.21 0.09 -10.62
C PRO A 81 17.21 0.60 -12.07
N PRO A 82 16.45 0.01 -13.02
CA PRO A 82 16.33 0.58 -14.36
C PRO A 82 15.68 1.97 -14.35
N GLY A 83 14.62 2.16 -13.54
CA GLY A 83 13.94 3.45 -13.39
C GLY A 83 14.87 4.53 -12.86
N TRP A 84 15.73 4.19 -11.89
CA TRP A 84 16.73 5.10 -11.34
C TRP A 84 17.75 5.54 -12.40
N ARG A 85 18.26 4.61 -13.22
CA ARG A 85 19.18 4.95 -14.33
C ARG A 85 18.51 5.87 -15.34
N MET A 86 17.27 5.59 -15.73
CA MET A 86 16.53 6.38 -16.71
C MET A 86 16.15 7.77 -16.20
N THR A 87 15.97 7.94 -14.89
CA THR A 87 15.51 9.20 -14.28
C THR A 87 16.64 10.10 -13.77
N ARG A 88 17.91 9.78 -14.10
CA ARG A 88 19.06 10.68 -13.86
C ARG A 88 19.03 11.93 -14.71
N GLU A 89 18.39 11.89 -15.87
CA GLU A 89 18.20 13.07 -16.72
C GLU A 89 17.28 14.10 -16.03
N PRO A 90 17.59 15.41 -16.09
CA PRO A 90 16.74 16.46 -15.49
C PRO A 90 15.29 16.41 -15.96
N SER A 91 15.05 16.03 -17.22
CA SER A 91 13.72 15.94 -17.83
C SER A 91 12.82 14.87 -17.18
N ARG A 92 13.37 13.96 -16.38
CA ARG A 92 12.64 12.88 -15.69
C ARG A 92 12.78 12.95 -14.17
N ALA A 93 13.28 14.06 -13.61
CA ALA A 93 13.46 14.23 -12.18
C ALA A 93 12.14 14.06 -11.39
N THR A 94 11.00 14.48 -11.96
CA THR A 94 9.68 14.28 -11.33
C THR A 94 9.35 12.81 -11.14
N GLN A 95 9.64 11.95 -12.11
CA GLN A 95 9.41 10.50 -12.01
C GLN A 95 10.29 9.84 -10.93
N ARG A 96 11.51 10.34 -10.73
CA ARG A 96 12.37 9.91 -9.62
C ARG A 96 11.77 10.30 -8.26
N LYS A 97 11.32 11.54 -8.12
CA LYS A 97 10.71 12.04 -6.87
C LYS A 97 9.46 11.24 -6.51
N THR A 98 8.54 11.04 -7.45
CA THR A 98 7.32 10.28 -7.19
C THR A 98 7.60 8.80 -6.89
N GLY A 99 8.60 8.20 -7.55
CA GLY A 99 9.04 6.84 -7.24
C GLY A 99 9.64 6.70 -5.84
N LEU A 100 10.42 7.70 -5.39
CA LEU A 100 10.94 7.75 -4.01
C LEU A 100 9.83 7.89 -2.98
N VAL A 101 8.86 8.79 -3.21
CA VAL A 101 7.70 8.96 -2.33
C VAL A 101 6.91 7.66 -2.23
N LEU A 102 6.61 7.01 -3.35
CA LEU A 102 5.87 5.76 -3.36
C LEU A 102 6.63 4.62 -2.64
N SER A 103 7.94 4.52 -2.85
CA SER A 103 8.79 3.51 -2.18
C SER A 103 8.90 3.77 -0.68
N GLY A 104 9.05 5.04 -0.28
CA GLY A 104 9.10 5.44 1.13
C GLY A 104 7.78 5.16 1.85
N LEU A 105 6.64 5.52 1.23
CA LEU A 105 5.33 5.20 1.78
C LEU A 105 5.11 3.69 1.90
N ALA A 106 5.47 2.90 0.89
CA ALA A 106 5.40 1.45 0.95
C ALA A 106 6.23 0.87 2.11
N ALA A 107 7.46 1.36 2.29
CA ALA A 107 8.30 0.97 3.42
C ALA A 107 7.67 1.35 4.77
N CYS A 108 7.16 2.57 4.91
CA CYS A 108 6.47 3.01 6.13
C CYS A 108 5.21 2.18 6.43
N THR A 109 4.42 1.82 5.42
CA THR A 109 3.24 0.95 5.60
C THR A 109 3.65 -0.44 6.07
N VAL A 110 4.71 -1.02 5.51
CA VAL A 110 5.24 -2.32 5.97
C VAL A 110 5.76 -2.25 7.41
N LEU A 111 6.52 -1.20 7.73
CA LEU A 111 7.09 -1.02 9.08
C LEU A 111 6.00 -0.77 10.12
N THR A 112 4.97 0.01 9.80
CA THR A 112 3.83 0.22 10.71
C THR A 112 2.98 -1.03 10.87
N ALA A 113 2.78 -1.84 9.83
CA ALA A 113 2.12 -3.14 9.95
C ALA A 113 2.91 -4.09 10.86
N TYR A 114 4.23 -4.17 10.67
CA TYR A 114 5.10 -4.96 11.52
C TYR A 114 5.07 -4.46 12.97
N GLY A 115 5.12 -3.14 13.16
CA GLY A 115 5.02 -2.49 14.46
C GLY A 115 3.70 -2.82 15.18
N LEU A 116 2.56 -2.72 14.49
CA LEU A 116 1.25 -3.08 15.02
C LEU A 116 1.15 -4.55 15.45
N TYR A 117 1.94 -5.42 14.85
CA TYR A 117 1.93 -6.85 15.17
C TYR A 117 2.89 -7.21 16.31
N TYR A 118 4.06 -6.56 16.39
CA TYR A 118 5.13 -7.01 17.28
C TYR A 118 5.63 -5.98 18.31
N LEU A 119 5.45 -4.68 18.06
CA LEU A 119 6.19 -3.64 18.79
C LEU A 119 5.31 -2.65 19.55
N VAL A 120 4.10 -2.37 19.05
CA VAL A 120 3.23 -1.32 19.58
C VAL A 120 2.43 -1.89 20.77
N PRO A 121 2.51 -1.29 21.97
CA PRO A 121 1.71 -1.71 23.11
C PRO A 121 0.23 -1.40 22.89
N GLU A 122 -0.65 -2.16 23.53
CA GLU A 122 -2.12 -2.06 23.39
C GLU A 122 -2.64 -0.62 23.47
N SER A 123 -2.14 0.15 24.45
CA SER A 123 -2.54 1.56 24.65
C SER A 123 -2.31 2.49 23.45
N LEU A 124 -1.41 2.14 22.54
CA LEU A 124 -1.09 2.92 21.33
C LEU A 124 -1.64 2.26 20.06
N HIS A 125 -2.23 1.07 20.16
CA HIS A 125 -2.60 0.23 19.02
C HIS A 125 -3.60 0.90 18.10
N ALA A 126 -4.67 1.48 18.65
CA ALA A 126 -5.68 2.21 17.89
C ALA A 126 -5.09 3.41 17.11
N GLY A 127 -4.24 4.21 17.76
CA GLY A 127 -3.59 5.37 17.14
C GLY A 127 -2.65 4.96 15.99
N PHE A 128 -1.85 3.92 16.20
CA PHE A 128 -1.00 3.35 15.15
C PHE A 128 -1.81 2.69 14.02
N GLY A 129 -2.96 2.08 14.33
CA GLY A 129 -3.87 1.49 13.35
C GLY A 129 -4.44 2.55 12.40
N LEU A 130 -4.87 3.69 12.94
CA LEU A 130 -5.30 4.84 12.13
C LEU A 130 -4.16 5.44 11.32
N PHE A 131 -2.95 5.56 11.89
CA PHE A 131 -1.78 6.04 11.17
C PHE A 131 -1.40 5.11 9.99
N HIS A 132 -1.37 3.79 10.23
CA HIS A 132 -1.15 2.77 9.20
C HIS A 132 -2.20 2.87 8.08
N THR A 133 -3.46 3.04 8.45
CA THR A 133 -4.58 3.25 7.51
C THR A 133 -4.34 4.49 6.63
N GLY A 134 -3.96 5.62 7.25
CA GLY A 134 -3.63 6.85 6.55
C GLY A 134 -2.49 6.66 5.54
N LEU A 135 -1.43 5.94 5.92
CA LEU A 135 -0.33 5.60 5.00
C LEU A 135 -0.81 4.77 3.81
N GLY A 136 -1.68 3.76 4.05
CA GLY A 136 -2.28 2.95 2.99
C GLY A 136 -3.08 3.78 1.97
N LEU A 137 -3.85 4.77 2.43
CA LEU A 137 -4.58 5.69 1.55
C LEU A 137 -3.63 6.63 0.78
N LEU A 138 -2.57 7.13 1.42
CA LEU A 138 -1.57 7.96 0.77
C LEU A 138 -0.83 7.23 -0.35
N ILE A 139 -0.63 5.91 -0.24
CA ILE A 139 -0.07 5.10 -1.33
C ILE A 139 -0.93 5.19 -2.60
N LEU A 140 -2.27 5.22 -2.49
CA LEU A 140 -3.15 5.35 -3.65
C LEU A 140 -2.95 6.68 -4.37
N ALA A 141 -2.91 7.78 -3.61
CA ALA A 141 -2.66 9.10 -4.15
C ALA A 141 -1.26 9.18 -4.81
N ALA A 142 -0.24 8.64 -4.14
CA ALA A 142 1.12 8.59 -4.66
C ALA A 142 1.22 7.74 -5.94
N TRP A 143 0.49 6.62 -6.02
CA TRP A 143 0.43 5.80 -7.23
C TRP A 143 -0.22 6.55 -8.40
N HIS A 144 -1.32 7.26 -8.15
CA HIS A 144 -1.98 8.11 -9.16
C HIS A 144 -1.07 9.23 -9.68
N TRP A 145 -0.17 9.74 -8.82
CA TRP A 145 0.83 10.73 -9.21
C TRP A 145 2.04 10.12 -9.93
N HIS A 146 2.44 8.90 -9.57
CA HIS A 146 3.58 8.22 -10.18
C HIS A 146 3.28 7.68 -11.58
N ARG A 147 2.02 7.26 -11.86
CA ARG A 147 1.66 6.71 -13.16
C ARG A 147 1.99 7.69 -14.31
N PRO A 148 2.59 7.22 -15.42
CA PRO A 148 2.87 8.09 -16.57
C PRO A 148 1.58 8.71 -17.12
N SER A 149 1.61 9.99 -17.51
CA SER A 149 0.50 10.62 -18.23
C SER A 149 0.22 9.88 -19.54
N LYS A 150 -1.08 9.76 -19.87
CA LYS A 150 -1.52 9.26 -21.18
C LYS A 150 -1.49 10.44 -22.16
N ASP A 151 -0.29 10.88 -22.51
CA ASP A 151 -0.04 11.71 -23.70
C ASP A 151 0.55 10.84 -24.82
#